data_AF-A0A7V6H1J9-F1
#
_entry.id   AF-A0A7V6H1J9-F1
#
_cell.length_a   1.000
_cell.length_b   1.000
_cell.length_c   1.000
_cell.angle_alpha   90.00
_cell.angle_beta   90.00
_cell.angle_gamma   90.00
#
_symmetry.space_group_name_H-M   'P 1'
#
loop_
_entity.id
_entity.type
_entity.pdbx_description
1 polymer ?
#
loop_
_entity_poly.entity_id
_entity_poly.type
_entity_poly.pdbx_seq_one_letter_code
_entity_poly.pdbx_strand_id
1 'polypeptide(L)'
;KEGVRLIEMARGNEEMFRFLVQFMFNRANESKIMGMDAAMVAFAEKYYLSGEATWADQEFLDKLETRVREIKPTLIGNKAHEMRMESIEGQIYSLNELNAEITIVAFFEPSCGHCKKEIPKLYREVFEPYRSKGVQVFAVYTLADREEWTNFINEHELYDWINVYDPYHQTHFRDYYDIKSTPTIFILDREKKIIAKKLDVDQMPGFLDYVLSNK
;
A
#
# COMPACT_ATOMS: atom_id res chain seq x y z
N LYS A 1 -2.04 -19.93 5.72
CA LYS A 1 -2.15 -21.41 5.63
C LYS A 1 -2.07 -22.05 7.02
N GLU A 2 -0.98 -21.84 7.76
CA GLU A 2 -0.83 -22.45 9.09
C GLU A 2 -1.85 -21.99 10.13
N GLY A 3 -2.16 -20.69 10.17
CA GLY A 3 -3.20 -20.17 11.06
C GLY A 3 -4.59 -20.79 10.81
N VAL A 4 -4.94 -21.02 9.55
CA VAL A 4 -6.17 -21.73 9.18
C VAL A 4 -6.13 -23.16 9.70
N ARG A 5 -5.02 -23.88 9.51
CA ARG A 5 -4.86 -25.26 9.99
C ARG A 5 -5.11 -25.38 11.49
N LEU A 6 -4.57 -24.46 12.30
CA LEU A 6 -4.75 -24.46 13.75
C LEU A 6 -6.21 -24.22 14.16
N ILE A 7 -6.90 -23.28 13.51
CA ILE A 7 -8.33 -23.03 13.75
C ILE A 7 -9.15 -24.29 13.41
N GLU A 8 -8.87 -24.93 12.28
CA GLU A 8 -9.59 -26.12 11.83
C GLU A 8 -9.42 -27.32 12.78
N MET A 9 -8.26 -27.46 13.44
CA MET A 9 -8.05 -28.48 14.47
C MET A 9 -8.96 -28.29 15.70
N ALA A 10 -9.46 -27.07 15.94
CA ALA A 10 -10.32 -26.76 17.07
C ALA A 10 -11.82 -26.93 16.79
N ARG A 11 -12.23 -27.32 15.57
CA ARG A 11 -13.67 -27.41 15.22
C ARG A 11 -14.49 -28.35 16.13
N GLY A 12 -13.85 -29.32 16.77
CA GLY A 12 -14.51 -30.21 17.74
C GLY A 12 -14.88 -29.54 19.06
N ASN A 13 -14.43 -28.31 19.32
CA ASN A 13 -14.75 -27.53 20.51
C ASN A 13 -15.10 -26.09 20.12
N GLU A 14 -16.37 -25.72 20.28
CA GLU A 14 -16.91 -24.43 19.83
C GLU A 14 -16.22 -23.23 20.48
N GLU A 15 -15.95 -23.29 21.78
CA GLU A 15 -15.28 -22.21 22.51
C GLU A 15 -13.85 -21.99 21.99
N MET A 16 -13.10 -23.07 21.78
CA MET A 16 -11.74 -23.01 21.25
C MET A 16 -11.71 -22.55 19.79
N PHE A 17 -12.65 -23.03 18.97
CA PHE A 17 -12.79 -22.58 17.58
C PHE A 17 -13.03 -21.07 17.53
N ARG A 18 -14.03 -20.57 18.28
CA ARG A 18 -14.32 -19.14 18.39
C ARG A 18 -13.11 -18.34 18.87
N PHE A 19 -12.45 -18.80 19.93
CA PHE A 19 -11.26 -18.15 20.48
C PHE A 19 -10.15 -18.03 19.43
N LEU A 20 -9.83 -19.11 18.71
CA LEU A 20 -8.74 -19.10 17.73
C LEU A 20 -9.10 -18.25 16.51
N VAL A 21 -10.35 -18.27 16.04
CA VAL A 21 -10.79 -17.37 14.94
C VAL A 21 -10.57 -15.91 15.35
N GLN A 22 -11.09 -15.51 16.52
CA GLN A 22 -10.96 -14.14 17.01
C GLN A 22 -9.51 -13.74 17.23
N PHE A 23 -8.73 -14.60 17.91
CA PHE A 23 -7.32 -14.34 18.21
C PHE A 23 -6.50 -14.15 16.94
N MET A 24 -6.64 -15.06 15.97
CA MET A 24 -5.86 -15.02 14.74
C MET A 24 -6.27 -13.86 13.83
N PHE A 25 -7.58 -13.59 13.73
CA PHE A 25 -8.10 -12.44 13.00
C PHE A 25 -7.60 -11.13 13.60
N ASN A 26 -7.76 -10.91 14.91
CA ASN A 26 -7.33 -9.68 15.58
C ASN A 26 -5.82 -9.50 15.49
N ARG A 27 -5.05 -10.57 15.71
CA ARG A 27 -3.58 -10.54 15.57
C ARG A 27 -3.15 -10.12 14.16
N ALA A 28 -3.84 -10.59 13.13
CA ALA A 28 -3.56 -10.20 11.75
C ALA A 28 -3.99 -8.76 11.46
N ASN A 29 -5.17 -8.36 11.94
CA ASN A 29 -5.74 -7.03 11.74
C ASN A 29 -4.91 -5.91 12.40
N GLU A 30 -4.39 -6.16 13.60
CA GLU A 30 -3.59 -5.19 14.37
C GLU A 30 -2.09 -5.23 14.01
N SER A 31 -1.66 -6.21 13.22
CA SER A 31 -0.26 -6.38 12.89
C SER A 31 0.25 -5.25 11.99
N LYS A 32 1.39 -4.68 12.38
CA LYS A 32 2.16 -3.74 11.56
C LYS A 32 3.09 -4.42 10.57
N ILE A 33 3.16 -5.76 10.60
CA ILE A 33 4.01 -6.54 9.70
C ILE A 33 3.36 -6.58 8.30
N MET A 34 4.15 -6.21 7.29
CA MET A 34 3.77 -6.26 5.88
C MET A 34 3.22 -7.65 5.49
N GLY A 35 2.08 -7.68 4.80
CA GLY A 35 1.42 -8.90 4.31
C GLY A 35 0.45 -9.56 5.29
N MET A 36 0.37 -9.11 6.55
CA MET A 36 -0.60 -9.64 7.51
C MET A 36 -2.05 -9.24 7.21
N ASP A 37 -2.25 -8.20 6.43
CA ASP A 37 -3.55 -7.82 5.88
C ASP A 37 -4.12 -8.87 4.91
N ALA A 38 -3.27 -9.59 4.17
CA ALA A 38 -3.70 -10.74 3.38
C ALA A 38 -4.21 -11.88 4.28
N ALA A 39 -3.57 -12.09 5.44
CA ALA A 39 -4.04 -13.05 6.43
C ALA A 39 -5.36 -12.60 7.07
N MET A 40 -5.48 -11.32 7.41
CA MET A 40 -6.72 -10.72 7.92
C MET A 40 -7.87 -10.93 6.93
N VAL A 41 -7.67 -10.59 5.64
CA VAL A 41 -8.67 -10.81 4.58
C VAL A 41 -9.04 -12.29 4.47
N ALA A 42 -8.05 -13.19 4.48
CA ALA A 42 -8.32 -14.63 4.41
C ALA A 42 -9.14 -15.15 5.60
N PHE A 43 -8.89 -14.65 6.82
CA PHE A 43 -9.69 -15.01 7.99
C PHE A 43 -11.09 -14.39 7.96
N ALA A 44 -11.20 -13.13 7.53
CA ALA A 44 -12.46 -12.42 7.36
C ALA A 44 -13.38 -13.18 6.40
N GLU A 45 -12.91 -13.46 5.18
CA GLU A 45 -13.68 -14.16 4.16
C GLU A 45 -14.05 -15.58 4.58
N LYS A 46 -13.09 -16.30 5.19
CA LYS A 46 -13.30 -17.71 5.52
C LYS A 46 -14.26 -17.92 6.68
N TYR A 47 -14.20 -17.10 7.72
CA TYR A 47 -14.93 -17.36 8.97
C TYR A 47 -16.02 -16.34 9.25
N TYR A 48 -15.79 -15.06 8.96
CA TYR A 48 -16.76 -14.01 9.29
C TYR A 48 -17.78 -13.83 8.16
N LEU A 49 -17.32 -13.52 6.96
CA LEU A 49 -18.18 -13.21 5.81
C LEU A 49 -18.82 -14.47 5.18
N SER A 50 -18.37 -15.67 5.56
CA SER A 50 -19.01 -16.94 5.20
C SER A 50 -20.21 -17.30 6.08
N GLY A 51 -20.40 -16.59 7.20
CA GLY A 51 -21.44 -16.87 8.19
C GLY A 51 -21.06 -17.90 9.27
N GLU A 52 -19.82 -18.42 9.29
CA GLU A 52 -19.39 -19.35 10.35
C GLU A 52 -19.24 -18.67 11.72
N ALA A 53 -18.90 -17.38 11.75
CA ALA A 53 -18.75 -16.59 12.98
C ALA A 53 -20.12 -16.10 13.49
N THR A 54 -20.94 -17.01 14.00
CA THR A 54 -22.29 -16.72 14.53
C THR A 54 -22.32 -15.73 15.70
N TRP A 55 -21.16 -15.47 16.32
CA TRP A 55 -20.98 -14.50 17.39
C TRP A 55 -20.70 -13.07 16.91
N ALA A 56 -20.52 -12.85 15.61
CA ALA A 56 -20.32 -11.53 15.04
C ALA A 56 -21.67 -10.86 14.75
N ASP A 57 -21.83 -9.61 15.19
CA ASP A 57 -23.01 -8.82 14.87
C ASP A 57 -22.97 -8.25 13.45
N GLN A 58 -24.13 -7.86 12.92
CA GLN A 58 -24.25 -7.37 11.55
C GLN A 58 -23.47 -6.06 11.31
N GLU A 59 -23.42 -5.16 12.29
CA GLU A 59 -22.71 -3.89 12.16
C GLU A 59 -21.20 -4.13 11.96
N PHE A 60 -20.63 -5.07 12.72
CA PHE A 60 -19.25 -5.49 12.55
C PHE A 60 -19.02 -6.14 11.18
N LEU A 61 -19.92 -7.03 10.74
CA LEU A 61 -19.81 -7.71 9.44
C LEU A 61 -19.85 -6.72 8.27
N ASP A 62 -20.73 -5.72 8.30
CA ASP A 62 -20.84 -4.69 7.24
C ASP A 62 -19.56 -3.85 7.14
N LYS A 63 -18.99 -3.47 8.29
CA LYS A 63 -17.71 -2.75 8.37
C LYS A 63 -16.56 -3.64 7.88
N LEU A 64 -16.56 -4.91 8.24
CA LEU A 64 -15.54 -5.86 7.83
C LEU A 64 -15.58 -6.12 6.32
N GLU A 65 -16.77 -6.30 5.75
CA GLU A 65 -16.94 -6.47 4.30
C GLU A 65 -16.40 -5.26 3.53
N THR A 66 -16.75 -4.05 3.99
CA THR A 66 -16.21 -2.82 3.42
C THR A 66 -14.69 -2.77 3.53
N ARG A 67 -14.13 -3.11 4.70
CA ARG A 67 -12.69 -3.09 4.91
C ARG A 67 -11.94 -4.11 4.04
N VAL A 68 -12.50 -5.31 3.88
CA VAL A 68 -11.97 -6.36 3.00
C VAL A 68 -11.96 -5.88 1.56
N ARG A 69 -13.05 -5.28 1.09
CA ARG A 69 -13.16 -4.73 -0.27
C ARG A 69 -12.13 -3.63 -0.56
N GLU A 70 -11.86 -2.74 0.40
CA GLU A 70 -10.84 -1.68 0.27
C GLU A 70 -9.41 -2.23 0.25
N ILE A 71 -9.09 -3.23 1.08
CA ILE A 71 -7.72 -3.77 1.18
C ILE A 71 -7.39 -4.67 -0.01
N LYS A 72 -8.34 -5.50 -0.46
CA LYS A 72 -8.10 -6.56 -1.45
C LYS A 72 -7.32 -6.10 -2.69
N PRO A 73 -7.64 -4.97 -3.34
CA PRO A 73 -6.90 -4.49 -4.50
C PRO A 73 -5.40 -4.29 -4.24
N THR A 74 -5.03 -3.95 -3.00
CA THR A 74 -3.64 -3.60 -2.62
C THR A 74 -2.85 -4.73 -1.98
N LEU A 75 -3.37 -5.96 -1.96
CA LEU A 75 -2.63 -7.10 -1.41
C LEU A 75 -1.37 -7.37 -2.23
N ILE A 76 -0.32 -7.82 -1.54
CA ILE A 76 0.94 -8.21 -2.19
C ILE A 76 0.67 -9.33 -3.19
N GLY A 77 1.26 -9.22 -4.38
CA GLY A 77 1.05 -10.09 -5.53
C GLY A 77 0.00 -9.59 -6.51
N ASN A 78 -0.90 -8.68 -6.11
CA ASN A 78 -1.87 -8.10 -7.02
C ASN A 78 -1.22 -7.03 -7.91
N LYS A 79 -1.75 -6.90 -9.13
CA LYS A 79 -1.39 -5.78 -10.01
C LYS A 79 -1.97 -4.49 -9.46
N ALA A 80 -1.15 -3.46 -9.36
CA ALA A 80 -1.54 -2.14 -8.90
C ALA A 80 -2.58 -1.53 -9.85
N HIS A 81 -3.55 -0.79 -9.29
CA HIS A 81 -4.59 -0.15 -10.08
C HIS A 81 -4.00 0.94 -10.98
N GLU A 82 -4.49 1.07 -12.21
CA GLU A 82 -3.96 2.08 -13.13
C GLU A 82 -4.19 3.50 -12.59
N MET A 83 -3.18 4.36 -12.72
CA MET A 83 -3.30 5.78 -12.43
C MET A 83 -2.76 6.57 -13.61
N ARG A 84 -3.64 7.33 -14.26
CA ARG A 84 -3.29 8.35 -15.25
C ARG A 84 -3.42 9.70 -14.58
N MET A 85 -2.30 10.35 -14.29
CA MET A 85 -2.25 11.56 -13.47
C MET A 85 -1.44 12.66 -14.14
N GLU A 86 -1.71 13.90 -13.75
CA GLU A 86 -1.11 15.10 -14.32
C GLU A 86 0.15 15.49 -13.55
N SER A 87 1.21 15.93 -14.23
CA SER A 87 2.38 16.55 -13.61
C SER A 87 2.19 18.05 -13.38
N ILE A 88 3.16 18.71 -12.73
CA ILE A 88 3.15 20.17 -12.57
C ILE A 88 3.10 20.89 -13.93
N GLU A 89 3.68 20.32 -14.97
CA GLU A 89 3.75 20.88 -16.33
C GLU A 89 2.51 20.58 -17.17
N GLY A 90 1.53 19.85 -16.63
CA GLY A 90 0.33 19.43 -17.34
C GLY A 90 0.51 18.17 -18.19
N GLN A 91 1.65 17.47 -18.05
CA GLN A 91 1.90 16.22 -18.76
C GLN A 91 1.17 15.06 -18.05
N ILE A 92 0.50 14.20 -18.82
CA ILE A 92 -0.13 13.00 -18.29
C ILE A 92 0.87 11.85 -18.23
N TYR A 93 0.99 11.25 -17.06
CA TYR A 93 1.75 10.02 -16.84
C TYR A 93 0.82 8.87 -16.47
N SER A 94 1.06 7.70 -17.07
CA SER A 94 0.37 6.44 -16.75
C SER A 94 1.28 5.55 -15.93
N LEU A 95 0.81 5.08 -14.78
CA LEU A 95 1.57 4.18 -13.90
C LEU A 95 1.95 2.88 -14.61
N ASN A 96 1.02 2.27 -15.36
CA ASN A 96 1.29 1.02 -16.08
C ASN A 96 2.21 1.18 -17.28
N GLU A 97 2.27 2.38 -17.89
CA GLU A 97 3.15 2.66 -19.03
C GLU A 97 4.59 2.98 -18.60
N LEU A 98 4.88 3.13 -17.30
CA LEU A 98 6.25 3.36 -16.82
C LEU A 98 7.16 2.17 -17.09
N ASN A 99 8.16 2.38 -17.93
CA ASN A 99 9.24 1.42 -18.15
C ASN A 99 10.30 1.53 -17.05
N ALA A 100 10.10 0.81 -15.94
CA ALA A 100 11.01 0.73 -14.82
C ALA A 100 11.08 -0.71 -14.30
N GLU A 101 12.27 -1.12 -13.83
CA GLU A 101 12.49 -2.45 -13.25
C GLU A 101 11.81 -2.58 -11.89
N ILE A 102 11.71 -1.47 -11.16
CA ILE A 102 10.94 -1.30 -9.93
C ILE A 102 10.29 0.09 -9.97
N THR A 103 9.02 0.16 -9.59
CA THR A 103 8.31 1.44 -9.43
C THR A 103 7.91 1.62 -7.98
N ILE A 104 8.35 2.71 -7.35
CA ILE A 104 7.91 3.09 -6.01
C ILE A 104 6.78 4.10 -6.17
N VAL A 105 5.59 3.80 -5.68
CA VAL A 105 4.47 4.75 -5.64
C VAL A 105 4.41 5.34 -4.24
N ALA A 106 4.56 6.66 -4.14
CA ALA A 106 4.59 7.37 -2.86
C ALA A 106 3.45 8.39 -2.80
N PHE A 107 2.43 8.11 -1.99
CA PHE A 107 1.34 9.04 -1.72
C PHE A 107 1.71 9.96 -0.57
N PHE A 108 1.69 11.28 -0.78
CA PHE A 108 2.16 12.25 0.21
C PHE A 108 1.42 13.59 0.20
N GLU A 109 1.61 14.33 1.28
CA GLU A 109 1.07 15.68 1.50
C GLU A 109 2.18 16.57 2.08
N PRO A 110 2.54 17.70 1.45
CA PRO A 110 3.58 18.60 1.96
C PRO A 110 3.36 19.08 3.40
N SER A 111 2.11 19.35 3.76
CA SER A 111 1.73 19.79 5.12
C SER A 111 1.74 18.67 6.17
N CYS A 112 1.82 17.40 5.78
CA CYS A 112 1.89 16.28 6.72
C CYS A 112 3.27 16.23 7.40
N GLY A 113 3.28 16.28 8.74
CA GLY A 113 4.52 16.34 9.53
C GLY A 113 5.50 15.18 9.30
N HIS A 114 5.00 13.98 9.00
CA HIS A 114 5.86 12.84 8.66
C HIS A 114 6.38 12.92 7.20
N CYS A 115 5.54 13.38 6.26
CA CYS A 115 5.94 13.50 4.85
C CYS A 115 7.14 14.44 4.65
N LYS A 116 7.21 15.55 5.42
CA LYS A 116 8.32 16.51 5.38
C LYS A 116 9.71 15.89 5.60
N LYS A 117 9.77 14.73 6.27
CA LYS A 117 11.02 14.01 6.51
C LYS A 117 11.16 12.82 5.56
N GLU A 118 10.12 12.01 5.45
CA GLU A 118 10.19 10.75 4.72
C GLU A 118 10.31 10.93 3.21
N ILE A 119 9.69 11.96 2.61
CA ILE A 119 9.74 12.15 1.15
C ILE A 119 11.13 12.63 0.69
N PRO A 120 11.76 13.66 1.30
CA PRO A 120 13.14 14.01 0.95
C PRO A 120 14.16 12.91 1.30
N LYS A 121 13.85 12.08 2.31
CA LYS A 121 14.66 10.91 2.64
C LYS A 121 14.54 9.82 1.58
N LEU A 122 13.33 9.50 1.13
CA LEU A 122 13.06 8.56 0.04
C LEU A 122 13.83 8.97 -1.22
N TYR A 123 13.85 10.26 -1.53
CA TYR A 123 14.62 10.78 -2.65
C TYR A 123 16.11 10.45 -2.53
N ARG A 124 16.74 10.89 -1.43
CA ARG A 124 18.20 10.83 -1.25
C ARG A 124 18.74 9.43 -0.96
N GLU A 125 18.02 8.65 -0.17
CA GLU A 125 18.51 7.35 0.32
C GLU A 125 18.06 6.17 -0.54
N VAL A 126 17.02 6.35 -1.35
CA VAL A 126 16.42 5.26 -2.14
C VAL A 126 16.39 5.58 -3.62
N PHE A 127 15.81 6.71 -4.04
CA PHE A 127 15.71 7.01 -5.46
C PHE A 127 17.07 7.28 -6.09
N GLU A 128 17.84 8.24 -5.58
CA GLU A 128 19.14 8.61 -6.18
C GLU A 128 20.10 7.40 -6.31
N PRO A 129 20.31 6.56 -5.27
CA PRO A 129 21.26 5.46 -5.36
C PRO A 129 20.80 4.30 -6.26
N TYR A 130 19.48 4.17 -6.48
CA TYR A 130 18.91 3.05 -7.23
C TYR A 130 18.33 3.45 -8.60
N ARG A 131 18.31 4.74 -8.95
CA ARG A 131 17.87 5.23 -10.27
C ARG A 131 18.60 4.54 -11.41
N SER A 132 19.92 4.41 -11.30
CA SER A 132 20.76 3.73 -12.31
C SER A 132 20.53 2.21 -12.37
N LYS A 133 19.92 1.61 -11.32
CA LYS A 133 19.49 0.22 -11.26
C LYS A 133 18.06 0.00 -11.79
N GLY A 134 17.45 1.03 -12.40
CA GLY A 134 16.12 0.94 -13.00
C GLY A 134 14.97 1.17 -12.01
N VAL A 135 15.22 1.78 -10.84
CA VAL A 135 14.17 2.25 -9.94
C VAL A 135 13.64 3.59 -10.42
N GLN A 136 12.32 3.73 -10.46
CA GLN A 136 11.62 5.00 -10.68
C GLN A 136 10.62 5.26 -9.54
N VAL A 137 10.43 6.52 -9.17
CA VAL A 137 9.41 6.94 -8.20
C VAL A 137 8.27 7.65 -8.92
N PHE A 138 7.05 7.28 -8.56
CA PHE A 138 5.79 7.92 -8.94
C PHE A 138 5.21 8.57 -7.67
N ALA A 139 5.58 9.82 -7.44
CA ALA A 139 5.23 10.60 -6.26
C ALA A 139 3.87 11.27 -6.48
N VAL A 140 2.85 10.79 -5.77
CA VAL A 140 1.47 11.24 -5.88
C VAL A 140 1.15 12.22 -4.77
N TYR A 141 0.99 13.49 -5.12
CA TYR A 141 0.40 14.46 -4.23
C TYR A 141 -1.11 14.24 -4.14
N THR A 142 -1.61 14.04 -2.92
CA THR A 142 -2.99 13.57 -2.71
C THR A 142 -4.03 14.70 -2.71
N LEU A 143 -3.63 15.94 -2.49
CA LEU A 143 -4.54 17.11 -2.48
C LEU A 143 -4.52 17.82 -3.84
N ALA A 144 -4.98 19.07 -3.89
CA ALA A 144 -5.13 19.85 -5.12
C ALA A 144 -4.48 21.24 -5.08
N ASP A 145 -3.79 21.60 -3.98
CA ASP A 145 -3.06 22.88 -3.90
C ASP A 145 -1.72 22.77 -4.64
N ARG A 146 -1.71 23.26 -5.88
CA ARG A 146 -0.54 23.22 -6.77
C ARG A 146 0.60 24.10 -6.28
N GLU A 147 0.31 25.21 -5.60
CA GLU A 147 1.35 26.12 -5.10
C GLU A 147 2.10 25.48 -3.94
N GLU A 148 1.37 24.93 -2.95
CA GLU A 148 1.97 24.18 -1.83
C GLU A 148 2.85 23.04 -2.34
N TRP A 149 2.35 22.27 -3.30
CA TRP A 149 3.06 21.15 -3.89
C TRP A 149 4.33 21.57 -4.64
N THR A 150 4.24 22.61 -5.47
CA THR A 150 5.38 23.14 -6.23
C THR A 150 6.45 23.68 -5.29
N ASN A 151 6.06 24.42 -4.24
CA ASN A 151 6.98 24.94 -3.24
C ASN A 151 7.75 23.81 -2.54
N PHE A 152 7.06 22.73 -2.16
CA PHE A 152 7.68 21.57 -1.52
C PHE A 152 8.70 20.86 -2.43
N ILE A 153 8.36 20.68 -3.71
CA ILE A 153 9.28 20.10 -4.69
C ILE A 153 10.52 20.97 -4.86
N ASN A 154 10.33 22.30 -4.94
CA ASN A 154 11.43 23.25 -5.09
C ASN A 154 12.34 23.30 -3.86
N GLU A 155 11.76 23.33 -2.66
CA GLU A 155 12.51 23.38 -1.39
C GLU A 155 13.42 22.16 -1.21
N HIS A 156 13.02 21.01 -1.74
CA HIS A 156 13.72 19.74 -1.56
C HIS A 156 14.37 19.20 -2.86
N GLU A 157 14.34 19.97 -3.94
CA GLU A 157 14.96 19.65 -5.23
C GLU A 157 14.47 18.32 -5.85
N LEU A 158 13.19 17.99 -5.70
CA LEU A 158 12.61 16.68 -6.00
C LEU A 158 12.21 16.50 -7.48
N TYR A 159 13.08 16.87 -8.43
CA TYR A 159 12.70 16.98 -9.85
C TYR A 159 12.94 15.75 -10.71
N ASP A 160 13.85 14.86 -10.32
CA ASP A 160 14.30 13.75 -11.18
C ASP A 160 13.36 12.54 -11.23
N TRP A 161 12.39 12.49 -10.33
CA TRP A 161 11.33 11.48 -10.33
C TRP A 161 10.01 12.03 -10.88
N ILE A 162 8.99 11.18 -10.99
CA ILE A 162 7.70 11.58 -11.55
C ILE A 162 6.81 12.13 -10.45
N ASN A 163 6.62 13.45 -10.43
CA ASN A 163 5.66 14.13 -9.57
C ASN A 163 4.33 14.26 -10.28
N VAL A 164 3.26 13.72 -9.69
CA VAL A 164 1.90 13.81 -10.23
C VAL A 164 0.84 14.10 -9.15
N TYR A 165 -0.33 14.53 -9.59
CA TYR A 165 -1.52 14.70 -8.75
C TYR A 165 -2.81 14.44 -9.55
N ASP A 166 -3.94 14.42 -8.86
CA ASP A 166 -5.27 14.19 -9.46
C ASP A 166 -6.23 15.35 -9.10
N PRO A 167 -6.08 16.52 -9.75
CA PRO A 167 -6.84 17.73 -9.41
C PRO A 167 -8.35 17.59 -9.61
N TYR A 168 -8.77 16.64 -10.44
CA TYR A 168 -10.16 16.40 -10.83
C TYR A 168 -10.74 15.12 -10.23
N HIS A 169 -9.99 14.45 -9.34
CA HIS A 169 -10.40 13.20 -8.67
C HIS A 169 -10.84 12.08 -9.64
N GLN A 170 -10.24 12.00 -10.83
CA GLN A 170 -10.63 11.07 -11.89
C GLN A 170 -10.14 9.65 -11.65
N THR A 171 -9.05 9.48 -10.92
CA THR A 171 -8.40 8.17 -10.74
C THR A 171 -9.01 7.37 -9.60
N HIS A 172 -9.74 8.03 -8.69
CA HIS A 172 -10.24 7.42 -7.45
C HIS A 172 -9.15 6.66 -6.67
N PHE A 173 -7.89 7.13 -6.74
CA PHE A 173 -6.74 6.41 -6.17
C PHE A 173 -6.91 6.12 -4.67
N ARG A 174 -7.64 6.97 -3.93
CA ARG A 174 -7.89 6.77 -2.48
C ARG A 174 -8.60 5.46 -2.19
N ASP A 175 -9.57 5.09 -3.03
CA ASP A 175 -10.37 3.88 -2.86
C ASP A 175 -9.58 2.65 -3.31
N TYR A 176 -8.90 2.75 -4.45
CA TYR A 176 -8.13 1.63 -5.02
C TYR A 176 -6.83 1.32 -4.28
N TYR A 177 -6.22 2.32 -3.65
CA TYR A 177 -4.96 2.18 -2.92
C TYR A 177 -5.12 2.23 -1.39
N ASP A 178 -6.35 2.32 -0.87
CA ASP A 178 -6.64 2.40 0.57
C ASP A 178 -5.87 3.55 1.26
N ILE A 179 -5.87 4.73 0.64
CA ILE A 179 -5.11 5.89 1.13
C ILE A 179 -5.89 6.60 2.22
N LYS A 180 -5.68 6.15 3.47
CA LYS A 180 -6.27 6.74 4.69
C LYS A 180 -5.29 7.61 5.48
N SER A 181 -4.01 7.56 5.13
CA SER A 181 -2.94 8.31 5.78
C SER A 181 -1.76 8.52 4.83
N THR A 182 -1.00 9.59 5.06
CA THR A 182 0.22 9.90 4.32
C THR A 182 1.43 10.02 5.27
N PRO A 183 2.65 9.63 4.84
CA PRO A 183 2.93 9.01 3.56
C PRO A 183 2.44 7.54 3.52
N THR A 184 2.04 7.06 2.34
CA THR A 184 1.81 5.63 2.09
C THR A 184 2.61 5.23 0.86
N ILE A 185 3.40 4.17 0.98
CA ILE A 185 4.34 3.74 -0.06
C ILE A 185 4.05 2.32 -0.51
N PHE A 186 4.05 2.11 -1.82
CA PHE A 186 4.00 0.80 -2.49
C PHE A 186 5.24 0.62 -3.35
N ILE A 187 5.75 -0.60 -3.41
CA ILE A 187 6.83 -0.99 -4.30
C ILE A 187 6.29 -2.02 -5.28
N LEU A 188 6.45 -1.74 -6.56
CA LEU A 188 5.92 -2.51 -7.67
C LEU A 188 7.07 -3.12 -8.48
N ASP A 189 6.86 -4.32 -9.00
CA ASP A 189 7.76 -4.92 -9.98
C ASP A 189 7.56 -4.34 -11.39
N ARG A 190 8.30 -4.88 -12.36
CA ARG A 190 8.23 -4.47 -13.77
C ARG A 190 6.84 -4.65 -14.38
N GLU A 191 6.07 -5.65 -13.94
CA GLU A 191 4.68 -5.92 -14.37
C GLU A 191 3.65 -5.11 -13.56
N LYS A 192 4.12 -4.23 -12.67
CA LYS A 192 3.32 -3.42 -11.75
C LYS A 192 2.57 -4.23 -10.71
N LYS A 193 3.05 -5.44 -10.36
CA LYS A 193 2.55 -6.18 -9.20
C LYS A 193 3.15 -5.60 -7.92
N ILE A 194 2.32 -5.47 -6.89
CA ILE A 194 2.73 -4.99 -5.58
C ILE A 194 3.60 -6.07 -4.93
N ILE A 195 4.88 -5.78 -4.73
CA ILE A 195 5.83 -6.69 -4.08
C ILE A 195 6.14 -6.28 -2.65
N ALA A 196 5.91 -5.01 -2.30
CA ALA A 196 5.95 -4.53 -0.94
C ALA A 196 5.04 -3.31 -0.76
N LYS A 197 4.67 -3.04 0.50
CA LYS A 197 3.93 -1.84 0.89
C LYS A 197 4.16 -1.48 2.35
N LYS A 198 3.98 -0.21 2.68
CA LYS A 198 4.14 0.33 4.04
C LYS A 198 5.50 -0.05 4.67
N LEU A 199 6.55 -0.08 3.87
CA LEU A 199 7.93 -0.17 4.35
C LEU A 199 8.41 1.22 4.75
N ASP A 200 9.13 1.28 5.86
CA ASP A 200 9.86 2.49 6.23
C ASP A 200 11.00 2.72 5.24
N VAL A 201 11.35 3.99 4.97
CA VAL A 201 12.39 4.33 3.98
C VAL A 201 13.72 3.65 4.31
N ASP A 202 14.07 3.52 5.59
CA ASP A 202 15.28 2.83 6.06
C ASP A 202 15.36 1.34 5.65
N GLN A 203 14.21 0.69 5.45
CA GLN A 203 14.14 -0.73 5.11
C GLN A 203 14.22 -0.96 3.60
N MET A 204 13.95 0.08 2.79
CA MET A 204 13.85 -0.05 1.34
C MET A 204 15.16 -0.45 0.68
N PRO A 205 16.35 0.11 1.01
CA PRO A 205 17.59 -0.29 0.37
C PRO A 205 17.85 -1.80 0.45
N GLY A 206 17.73 -2.39 1.65
CA GLY A 206 17.92 -3.84 1.83
C GLY A 206 16.89 -4.68 1.06
N PHE A 207 15.63 -4.22 1.02
CA PHE A 207 14.61 -4.89 0.22
C PHE A 207 14.89 -4.80 -1.30
N LEU A 208 15.29 -3.63 -1.79
CA LEU A 208 15.62 -3.41 -3.20
C LEU A 208 16.84 -4.21 -3.62
N ASP A 209 17.90 -4.25 -2.82
CA ASP A 209 19.08 -5.07 -3.10
C ASP A 209 18.71 -6.56 -3.17
N TYR A 210 17.85 -7.05 -2.27
CA TYR A 210 17.33 -8.43 -2.34
C TYR A 210 16.54 -8.69 -3.62
N VAL A 211 15.61 -7.80 -3.99
CA VAL A 211 14.75 -8.01 -5.18
C VAL A 211 15.55 -7.90 -6.48
N LEU A 212 16.49 -6.95 -6.56
CA LEU A 212 17.28 -6.72 -7.76
C LEU A 212 18.39 -7.77 -7.97
N SER A 213 18.86 -8.42 -6.91
CA SER A 213 19.86 -9.50 -7.00
C SER A 213 19.28 -10.87 -7.34
N ASN A 214 17.99 -11.10 -7.08
CA ASN A 214 17.29 -12.36 -7.33
C ASN A 214 16.46 -12.35 -8.63
N LYS A 215 16.83 -11.50 -9.59
CA LYS A 215 16.27 -11.48 -10.95
C LYS A 215 17.06 -12.37 -11.89
#